data_AF-A0A9X0QCQ2-F1
#
_entry.id   AF-A0A9X0QCQ2-F1
#
_cell.length_a   1.000
_cell.length_b   1.000
_cell.length_c   1.000
_cell.angle_alpha   90.00
_cell.angle_beta   90.00
_cell.angle_gamma   90.00
#
_symmetry.space_group_name_H-M   'P 1'
#
loop_
_entity.id
_entity.type
_entity.pdbx_description
1 polymer ?
#
loop_
_entity_poly.entity_id
_entity_poly.type
_entity_poly.pdbx_seq_one_letter_code
_entity_poly.pdbx_strand_id
1 'polypeptide(L)'
;MLYRLSFNKTDEGLLRVSASTEPSSEQVISMYDDDQVFLHLVGYAGLGPEIEQAIRTAVQIGFGPANTPSCCEEVELNDHQLALLRLGTARRLHPPAV
;
A
#
# COMPACT_ATOMS: atom_id res chain seq x y z
N MET A 1 -8.44 5.17 -12.89
CA MET A 1 -9.45 5.53 -11.87
C MET A 1 -8.72 6.15 -10.70
N LEU A 2 -9.21 7.26 -10.15
CA LEU A 2 -8.56 7.90 -9.01
C LEU A 2 -8.87 7.12 -7.73
N TYR A 3 -7.81 6.68 -7.05
CA TYR A 3 -7.88 6.03 -5.75
C TYR A 3 -7.18 6.88 -4.71
N ARG A 4 -7.76 6.97 -3.52
CA ARG A 4 -7.05 7.41 -2.33
C ARG A 4 -6.44 6.18 -1.66
N LEU A 5 -5.11 6.08 -1.70
CA LEU A 5 -4.38 5.08 -0.92
C LEU A 5 -4.12 5.64 0.48
N SER A 6 -4.36 4.82 1.50
CA SER A 6 -4.09 5.16 2.90
C SER A 6 -3.10 4.16 3.49
N PHE A 7 -2.10 4.66 4.20
CA PHE A 7 -0.98 3.92 4.76
C PHE A 7 -0.98 4.06 6.28
N ASN A 8 -0.94 2.94 7.00
CA ASN A 8 -0.93 2.93 8.46
C ASN A 8 -0.10 1.76 8.99
N LYS A 9 0.59 1.93 10.13
CA LYS A 9 1.25 0.85 10.87
C LYS A 9 0.32 0.28 11.94
N THR A 10 0.01 -1.02 11.84
CA THR A 10 -0.75 -1.72 12.87
C THR A 10 0.05 -1.84 14.18
N ASP A 11 -0.63 -2.25 15.26
CA ASP A 11 0.01 -2.54 16.55
C ASP A 11 1.07 -3.65 16.47
N GLU A 12 0.98 -4.51 15.44
CA GLU A 12 1.94 -5.58 15.13
C GLU A 12 3.12 -5.10 14.26
N GLY A 13 3.15 -3.82 13.89
CA GLY A 13 4.19 -3.23 13.04
C GLY A 13 4.00 -3.48 11.54
N LEU A 14 2.85 -4.02 11.14
CA LEU A 14 2.52 -4.30 9.74
C LEU A 14 2.07 -3.02 9.03
N LEU A 15 2.53 -2.82 7.80
CA LEU A 15 2.01 -1.77 6.93
C LEU A 15 0.68 -2.20 6.33
N ARG A 16 -0.40 -1.57 6.79
CA ARG A 16 -1.74 -1.68 6.22
C ARG A 16 -1.88 -0.65 5.11
N VAL A 17 -2.29 -1.14 3.94
CA VAL A 17 -2.64 -0.30 2.79
C VAL A 17 -4.13 -0.46 2.50
N SER A 18 -4.87 0.64 2.60
CA SER A 18 -6.26 0.74 2.16
C SER A 18 -6.34 1.48 0.83
N ALA A 19 -7.36 1.18 0.04
CA ALA A 19 -7.74 2.00 -1.10
C ALA A 19 -9.21 2.37 -1.00
N SER A 20 -9.54 3.60 -1.38
CA SER A 20 -10.92 4.06 -1.51
C SER A 20 -11.08 4.89 -2.77
N THR A 21 -12.24 4.82 -3.39
CA THR A 21 -12.62 5.69 -4.51
C THR A 21 -13.48 6.86 -4.02
N GLU A 22 -14.05 6.71 -2.83
CA GLU A 22 -14.87 7.67 -2.11
C GLU A 22 -14.55 7.56 -0.60
N PRO A 23 -14.87 8.56 0.24
CA PRO A 23 -14.62 8.49 1.69
C PRO A 23 -15.31 7.31 2.39
N SER A 24 -16.45 6.85 1.88
CA SER A 24 -17.24 5.74 2.43
C SER A 24 -16.83 4.36 1.91
N SER A 25 -15.94 4.27 0.91
CA SER A 25 -15.58 3.03 0.23
C SER A 25 -14.20 2.49 0.61
N GLU A 26 -13.66 2.89 1.76
CA GLU A 26 -12.34 2.45 2.20
C GLU A 26 -12.31 0.93 2.42
N GLN A 27 -11.47 0.25 1.64
CA GLN A 27 -11.25 -1.18 1.74
C GLN A 27 -9.76 -1.45 1.94
N VAL A 28 -9.44 -2.34 2.89
CA VAL A 28 -8.08 -2.85 3.04
C VAL A 28 -7.74 -3.65 1.80
N ILE A 29 -6.73 -3.22 1.07
CA ILE A 29 -6.28 -3.93 -0.14
C ILE A 29 -5.10 -4.86 0.16
N SER A 30 -4.31 -4.57 1.19
CA SER A 30 -3.19 -5.44 1.59
C SER A 30 -2.61 -5.08 2.96
N MET A 31 -1.89 -6.03 3.56
CA MET A 31 -1.07 -5.85 4.76
C MET A 31 0.33 -6.42 4.49
N TYR A 32 1.37 -5.69 4.87
CA TYR A 32 2.78 -5.98 4.57
C TYR A 32 3.61 -6.06 5.87
N ASP A 33 4.54 -7.02 5.94
CA ASP A 33 5.46 -7.22 7.09
C ASP A 33 6.64 -6.28 6.96
N ASP A 34 6.98 -5.98 5.71
CA ASP A 34 8.12 -5.19 5.33
C ASP A 34 7.67 -4.17 4.30
N ASP A 35 7.97 -2.92 4.61
CA ASP A 35 7.63 -1.76 3.80
C ASP A 35 8.38 -1.80 2.47
N GLN A 36 9.58 -2.38 2.44
CA GLN A 36 10.34 -2.57 1.21
C GLN A 36 9.63 -3.49 0.22
N VAL A 37 8.85 -4.47 0.70
CA VAL A 37 8.05 -5.33 -0.17
C VAL A 37 6.97 -4.51 -0.88
N PHE A 38 6.28 -3.63 -0.16
CA PHE A 38 5.32 -2.71 -0.77
C PHE A 38 6.01 -1.75 -1.74
N LEU A 39 7.10 -1.11 -1.34
CA LEU A 39 7.82 -0.15 -2.19
C LEU A 39 8.41 -0.80 -3.46
N HIS A 40 8.80 -2.07 -3.40
CA HIS A 40 9.17 -2.82 -4.61
C HIS A 40 7.97 -3.02 -5.54
N LEU A 41 6.80 -3.41 -5.02
CA LEU A 41 5.59 -3.56 -5.83
C LEU A 41 5.14 -2.24 -6.47
N VAL A 42 5.29 -1.12 -5.76
CA VAL A 42 5.05 0.22 -6.29
C VAL A 42 5.94 0.49 -7.52
N GLY A 43 7.24 0.17 -7.43
CA GLY A 43 8.16 0.30 -8.58
C GLY A 43 7.79 -0.62 -9.76
N TYR A 44 7.25 -1.82 -9.49
CA TYR A 44 6.76 -2.73 -10.54
C TYR A 44 5.41 -2.32 -11.14
N ALA A 45 4.57 -1.59 -10.41
CA ALA A 45 3.28 -1.12 -10.90
C ALA A 45 3.40 -0.06 -12.02
N GLY A 46 4.63 0.40 -12.31
CA GLY A 46 4.88 1.35 -13.39
C GLY A 46 4.12 2.66 -13.18
N LEU A 47 4.04 3.12 -11.93
CA LEU A 47 3.47 4.42 -11.61
C LEU A 47 4.39 5.51 -12.15
N GLY A 48 3.83 6.68 -12.47
CA GLY A 48 4.66 7.84 -12.83
C GLY A 48 5.66 8.16 -11.70
N PRO A 49 6.86 8.67 -12.01
CA PRO A 49 7.92 8.89 -11.02
C PRO A 49 7.51 9.82 -9.87
N GLU A 50 6.65 10.80 -10.15
CA GLU A 50 6.10 11.71 -9.14
C GLU A 50 5.20 10.97 -8.14
N ILE A 51 4.32 10.09 -8.65
CA ILE A 51 3.40 9.29 -7.84
C ILE A 51 4.18 8.27 -7.00
N GLU A 52 5.16 7.61 -7.60
CA GLU A 52 6.04 6.69 -6.88
C GLU A 52 6.75 7.41 -5.73
N GLN A 53 7.30 8.60 -5.97
CA GLN A 53 7.99 9.37 -4.95
C GLN A 53 7.04 9.85 -3.84
N ALA A 54 5.82 10.25 -4.18
CA ALA A 54 4.79 10.61 -3.21
C ALA A 54 4.45 9.43 -2.29
N ILE A 55 4.19 8.25 -2.88
CA ILE A 55 3.92 7.02 -2.12
C ILE A 55 5.11 6.65 -1.23
N ARG A 56 6.35 6.69 -1.76
CA ARG A 56 7.57 6.42 -0.99
C ARG A 56 7.68 7.35 0.22
N THR A 57 7.40 8.63 0.02
CA THR A 57 7.45 9.65 1.08
C THR A 57 6.35 9.41 2.11
N ALA A 58 5.11 9.14 1.69
CA ALA A 58 3.98 8.86 2.58
C ALA A 58 4.20 7.61 3.44
N VAL A 59 4.71 6.53 2.85
CA VAL A 59 5.08 5.31 3.57
C VAL A 59 6.20 5.61 4.58
N GLN A 60 7.20 6.41 4.19
CA GLN A 60 8.29 6.81 5.07
C GLN A 60 7.86 7.66 6.27
N ILE A 61 6.89 8.57 6.07
CA ILE A 61 6.31 9.38 7.14
C ILE A 61 5.43 8.52 8.05
N GLY A 62 4.75 7.52 7.48
CA GLY A 62 3.95 6.54 8.22
C GLY A 62 4.76 5.59 9.13
N PHE A 63 6.11 5.65 9.11
CA PHE A 63 7.01 4.85 9.97
C PHE A 63 7.11 5.30 11.43
N GLY A 64 6.21 6.15 11.91
CA GLY A 64 6.14 6.45 13.34
C GLY A 64 5.68 5.23 14.17
N PRO A 65 5.65 5.35 15.51
CA PRO A 65 5.19 4.29 16.41
C PRO A 65 3.78 3.79 16.05
N ALA A 66 3.41 2.59 16.50
CA ALA A 66 2.03 2.11 16.46
C ALA A 66 1.11 3.24 16.98
N ASN A 67 0.06 3.57 16.22
CA ASN A 67 -0.80 4.77 16.35
C ASN A 67 -0.35 6.04 15.60
N THR A 68 0.60 5.96 14.67
CA THR A 68 0.87 7.08 13.74
C THR A 68 -0.36 7.35 12.87
N PRO A 69 -0.79 8.62 12.70
CA PRO A 69 -1.92 8.95 11.85
C PRO A 69 -1.76 8.38 10.45
N SER A 70 -2.86 7.88 9.87
CA SER A 70 -2.83 7.36 8.50
C SER A 70 -2.40 8.44 7.51
N CYS A 71 -1.31 8.22 6.78
CA CYS A 71 -0.94 9.05 5.64
C CYS A 71 -1.78 8.64 4.43
N CYS A 72 -2.20 9.60 3.59
CA CYS A 72 -3.03 9.32 2.43
C CYS A 72 -2.45 9.99 1.18
N GLU A 73 -2.46 9.28 0.06
CA GLU A 73 -2.06 9.81 -1.26
C GLU A 73 -3.16 9.52 -2.28
N GLU A 74 -3.52 10.53 -3.07
CA GLU A 74 -4.44 10.37 -4.19
C GLU A 74 -3.64 9.99 -5.44
N VAL A 75 -3.94 8.82 -6.00
CA VAL A 75 -3.18 8.23 -7.09
C VAL A 75 -4.11 7.64 -8.12
N GLU A 76 -3.83 7.90 -9.40
CA GLU A 76 -4.56 7.25 -10.47
C GLU A 76 -4.01 5.84 -10.69
N LEU A 77 -4.86 4.83 -10.52
CA LEU A 77 -4.53 3.43 -10.77
C LEU A 77 -5.51 2.83 -11.78
N ASN A 78 -5.02 1.93 -12.61
CA ASN A 78 -5.85 0.99 -13.36
C ASN A 78 -6.01 -0.33 -12.60
N ASP A 79 -6.90 -1.20 -13.08
CA ASP A 79 -7.21 -2.49 -12.43
C ASP A 79 -5.97 -3.39 -12.30
N HIS A 80 -5.05 -3.33 -13.26
CA HIS A 80 -3.82 -4.11 -13.23
C HIS A 80 -2.88 -3.63 -12.11
N GLN A 81 -2.71 -2.32 -11.97
CA GLN A 81 -1.89 -1.70 -10.91
C GLN A 81 -2.48 -1.98 -9.53
N LEU A 82 -3.80 -1.83 -9.38
CA LEU A 82 -4.48 -2.17 -8.14
C LEU A 82 -4.36 -3.67 -7.80
N ALA A 83 -4.47 -4.55 -8.80
CA ALA A 83 -4.26 -5.98 -8.60
C ALA A 83 -2.82 -6.28 -8.14
N LEU A 84 -1.80 -5.68 -8.74
CA LEU A 84 -0.40 -5.82 -8.31
C LEU A 84 -0.20 -5.39 -6.85
N LEU A 85 -0.78 -4.24 -6.46
CA LEU A 85 -0.74 -3.76 -5.07
C LEU A 85 -1.55 -4.61 -4.08
N ARG A 86 -2.43 -5.49 -4.56
CA ARG A 86 -3.11 -6.51 -3.73
C ARG A 86 -2.28 -7.79 -3.57
N LEU A 87 -1.39 -8.12 -4.51
CA LEU A 87 -0.65 -9.40 -4.52
C LEU A 87 0.36 -9.57 -3.37
N GLY A 88 0.69 -8.50 -2.64
CA GLY A 88 1.53 -8.58 -1.44
C GLY A 88 1.03 -9.58 -0.39
N THR A 89 -0.28 -9.73 -0.26
CA THR A 89 -0.90 -10.71 0.66
C THR A 89 -0.88 -12.15 0.14
N ALA A 90 -0.88 -12.36 -1.17
CA ALA A 90 -0.97 -13.71 -1.77
C ALA A 90 0.27 -14.57 -1.47
N ARG A 91 1.46 -13.95 -1.33
CA ARG A 91 2.71 -14.66 -0.97
C ARG A 91 2.77 -15.14 0.47
N ARG A 92 1.88 -14.68 1.37
CA ARG A 92 1.77 -15.23 2.73
C ARG A 92 0.77 -16.36 2.88
N LEU A 93 -0.31 -16.33 2.08
CA LEU A 93 -1.33 -17.38 2.11
C LEU A 93 -0.86 -18.68 1.44
N HIS A 94 0.27 -18.63 0.74
CA HIS A 94 1.02 -19.80 0.28
C HIS A 94 2.49 -19.64 0.66
N PRO A 95 3.00 -20.31 1.71
CA PRO A 95 4.41 -20.69 1.66
C PRO A 95 4.63 -21.48 0.35
N PRO A 96 5.75 -21.28 -0.37
CA PRO A 96 6.11 -22.21 -1.42
C PRO A 96 6.13 -23.60 -0.78
N ALA A 97 5.33 -24.52 -1.32
CA ALA A 97 5.41 -25.92 -0.93
C ALA A 97 6.85 -26.37 -1.23
N VAL A 98 7.62 -26.59 -0.17
CA VAL A 98 8.91 -27.30 -0.23
C VAL A 98 8.61 -28.79 -0.23
#